data_AF-A0A0E3PLA0-F1
#
_entry.id   AF-A0A0E3PLA0-F1
#
_cell.length_a   1.000
_cell.length_b   1.000
_cell.length_c   1.000
_cell.angle_alpha   90.00
_cell.angle_beta   90.00
_cell.angle_gamma   90.00
#
_symmetry.space_group_name_H-M   'P 1'
#
loop_
_entity.id
_entity.type
_entity.pdbx_description
1 polymer ?
#
loop_
_entity_poly.entity_id
_entity_poly.type
_entity_poly.pdbx_seq_one_letter_code
_entity_poly.pdbx_strand_id
1 'polypeptide(L)'
;MLQPGIYCVHGPPGSGKTSWAVEKVLPVLRSGKIPVFSNFLIVDPDTGNRSLKWKDEYKETLVDAWIIKDEAWSDIDSTDWKEFTKADNSFFRLSRQNGLVIIIISQTGVVKTVREISNMFVECHCWHFGKFPLRFRRRFRRKYEDKKYEFQKKSFFNPKVGAAYNHRAFRIKRPVNPMTFEPWEGSLPEYFSFNDKLKLKTTILLRYLYINLKWYYDFYTFKHIRRLTKIDIAYRFFCLFCSVSVSYLSKAGGLLG
;
A
#
# COMPACT_ATOMS: atom_id res chain seq x y z
N MET A 1 18.53 0.39 6.37
CA MET A 1 17.83 1.51 5.72
C MET A 1 18.30 1.60 4.26
N LEU A 2 17.70 2.44 3.40
CA LEU A 2 18.38 2.84 2.16
C LEU A 2 19.49 3.84 2.52
N GLN A 3 20.56 3.90 1.73
CA GLN A 3 21.61 4.92 1.84
C GLN A 3 21.23 6.12 0.98
N PRO A 4 21.79 7.33 1.23
CA PRO A 4 21.63 8.47 0.32
C PRO A 4 21.99 8.16 -1.13
N GLY A 5 21.28 8.82 -2.05
CA GLY A 5 21.37 8.64 -3.50
C GLY A 5 20.04 8.20 -4.13
N ILE A 6 20.12 7.75 -5.38
CA ILE A 6 18.95 7.61 -6.27
C ILE A 6 18.61 6.13 -6.53
N TYR A 7 17.32 5.80 -6.43
CA TYR A 7 16.78 4.46 -6.59
C TYR A 7 15.68 4.46 -7.66
N CYS A 8 15.93 3.81 -8.79
CA CYS A 8 15.00 3.77 -9.91
C CYS A 8 14.16 2.49 -9.91
N VAL A 9 12.87 2.62 -9.62
CA VAL A 9 11.90 1.52 -9.54
C VAL A 9 11.12 1.43 -10.85
N HIS A 10 11.19 0.30 -11.54
CA HIS A 10 10.57 0.14 -12.85
C HIS A 10 9.82 -1.18 -13.00
N GLY A 11 8.98 -1.28 -14.04
CA GLY A 11 8.09 -2.40 -14.31
C GLY A 11 6.72 -1.95 -14.79
N PRO A 12 5.90 -2.86 -15.32
CA PRO A 12 4.60 -2.52 -15.92
C PRO A 12 3.60 -1.92 -14.90
N PRO A 13 2.48 -1.35 -15.34
CA PRO A 13 1.33 -1.04 -14.48
C PRO A 13 0.96 -2.22 -13.57
N GLY A 14 0.52 -1.94 -12.34
CA GLY A 14 0.16 -2.97 -11.35
C GLY A 14 1.31 -3.80 -10.77
N SER A 15 2.56 -3.65 -11.25
CA SER A 15 3.71 -4.48 -10.79
C SER A 15 4.14 -4.27 -9.33
N GLY A 16 3.57 -3.30 -8.61
CA GLY A 16 3.88 -3.04 -7.20
C GLY A 16 5.02 -2.06 -6.94
N LYS A 17 5.36 -1.19 -7.90
CA LYS A 17 6.42 -0.18 -7.78
C LYS A 17 6.19 0.76 -6.59
N THR A 18 5.03 1.43 -6.55
CA THR A 18 4.59 2.32 -5.47
C THR A 18 4.54 1.59 -4.13
N SER A 19 4.07 0.32 -4.13
CA SER A 19 4.09 -0.56 -2.94
C SER A 19 5.51 -0.79 -2.41
N TRP A 20 6.50 -1.03 -3.27
CA TRP A 20 7.91 -1.15 -2.84
C TRP A 20 8.46 0.16 -2.28
N ALA A 21 8.19 1.30 -2.93
CA ALA A 21 8.65 2.61 -2.46
C ALA A 21 8.09 2.92 -1.07
N VAL A 22 6.77 2.76 -0.90
CA VAL A 22 6.06 3.04 0.35
C VAL A 22 6.49 2.07 1.47
N GLU A 23 6.81 0.81 1.15
CA GLU A 23 7.42 -0.14 2.11
C GLU A 23 8.74 0.37 2.69
N LYS A 24 9.53 1.16 1.95
CA LYS A 24 10.80 1.74 2.44
C LYS A 24 10.62 3.04 3.20
N VAL A 25 9.58 3.78 2.84
CA VAL A 25 9.28 5.11 3.36
C VAL A 25 8.53 5.05 4.69
N LEU A 26 7.65 4.07 4.89
CA LEU A 26 6.84 3.97 6.11
C LEU A 26 7.65 4.01 7.43
N PRO A 27 8.78 3.29 7.59
CA PRO A 27 9.60 3.40 8.80
C PRO A 27 10.17 4.82 9.03
N VAL A 28 10.49 5.54 7.95
CA VAL A 28 11.02 6.91 7.98
C VAL A 28 9.90 7.87 8.40
N LEU A 29 8.76 7.78 7.71
CA LEU A 29 7.57 8.60 7.95
C LEU A 29 7.04 8.41 9.39
N ARG A 30 7.05 7.17 9.88
CA ARG A 30 6.68 6.83 11.26
C ARG A 30 7.60 7.45 12.30
N SER A 31 8.89 7.60 11.99
CA SER A 31 9.84 8.21 12.93
C SER A 31 9.57 9.70 13.16
N GLY A 32 8.97 10.40 12.19
CA GLY A 32 8.73 11.84 12.22
C GLY A 32 10.00 12.71 12.17
N LYS A 33 11.20 12.11 12.19
CA LYS A 33 12.49 12.85 12.27
C LYS A 33 13.01 13.35 10.92
N ILE A 34 12.63 12.66 9.84
CA ILE A 34 13.15 12.88 8.48
C ILE A 34 11.95 13.25 7.59
N PRO A 35 11.97 14.41 6.90
CA PRO A 35 10.88 14.81 6.04
C PRO A 35 10.79 13.92 4.80
N VAL A 36 9.54 13.60 4.41
CA VAL A 36 9.22 12.76 3.26
C VAL A 36 8.40 13.59 2.28
N PHE A 37 8.87 13.79 1.07
CA PHE A 37 8.19 14.52 -0.01
C PHE A 37 7.70 13.55 -1.09
N SER A 38 6.50 13.78 -1.62
CA SER A 38 5.98 13.02 -2.75
C SER A 38 4.96 13.79 -3.59
N ASN A 39 4.79 13.39 -4.86
CA ASN A 39 3.71 13.88 -5.73
C ASN A 39 2.36 13.19 -5.47
N PHE A 40 2.31 12.12 -4.66
CA PHE A 40 1.07 11.50 -4.17
C PHE A 40 1.04 11.46 -2.65
N LEU A 41 -0.16 11.38 -2.05
CA LEU A 41 -0.32 11.36 -0.60
C LEU A 41 0.04 9.99 -0.02
N ILE A 42 1.00 9.98 0.92
CA ILE A 42 1.35 8.83 1.75
C ILE A 42 1.01 9.16 3.21
N VAL A 43 0.33 8.25 3.90
CA VAL A 43 -0.01 8.37 5.33
C VAL A 43 0.42 7.09 6.04
N ASP A 44 1.20 7.19 7.13
CA ASP A 44 1.45 6.02 7.98
C ASP A 44 0.16 5.64 8.74
N PRO A 45 -0.34 4.40 8.62
CA PRO A 45 -1.63 4.02 9.18
C PRO A 45 -1.60 3.78 10.70
N ASP A 46 -0.42 3.80 11.32
CA ASP A 46 -0.22 3.58 12.75
C ASP A 46 -0.02 4.92 13.50
N THR A 47 0.69 5.91 12.93
CA THR A 47 0.90 7.24 13.54
C THR A 47 0.12 8.40 12.90
N GLY A 48 -0.39 8.25 11.67
CA GLY A 48 -1.06 9.34 10.95
C GLY A 48 -0.12 10.38 10.32
N ASN A 49 1.20 10.22 10.48
CA ASN A 49 2.22 11.06 9.83
C ASN A 49 2.06 11.02 8.30
N ARG A 50 2.28 12.15 7.62
CA ARG A 50 1.97 12.33 6.19
C ARG A 50 3.19 12.80 5.39
N SER A 51 3.29 12.38 4.14
CA SER A 51 4.24 12.97 3.21
C SER A 51 3.85 14.42 2.88
N LEU A 52 4.84 15.29 2.77
CA LEU A 52 4.72 16.63 2.24
C LEU A 52 4.54 16.58 0.70
N LYS A 53 3.82 17.55 0.14
CA LYS A 53 3.68 17.68 -1.33
C LYS A 53 5.04 18.09 -1.91
N TRP A 54 5.51 17.34 -2.91
CA TRP A 54 6.69 17.75 -3.69
C TRP A 54 6.39 19.01 -4.51
N LYS A 55 7.34 19.94 -4.55
CA LYS A 55 7.45 21.00 -5.55
C LYS A 55 8.88 21.06 -6.06
N ASP A 56 9.05 21.38 -7.34
CA ASP A 56 10.39 21.44 -7.95
C ASP A 56 11.22 22.64 -7.45
N GLU A 57 10.58 23.68 -6.88
CA GLU A 57 11.19 24.78 -6.12
C GLU A 57 12.08 24.32 -4.96
N TYR A 58 11.82 23.13 -4.38
CA TYR A 58 12.53 22.64 -3.20
C TYR A 58 13.89 21.99 -3.51
N LYS A 59 14.26 21.81 -4.79
CA LYS A 59 15.49 21.10 -5.18
C LYS A 59 16.76 21.67 -4.53
N GLU A 60 16.86 22.99 -4.39
CA GLU A 60 18.08 23.65 -3.90
C GLU A 60 18.17 23.77 -2.37
N THR A 61 17.06 23.55 -1.65
CA THR A 61 16.97 23.77 -0.19
C THR A 61 16.91 22.48 0.64
N LEU A 62 16.75 21.32 -0.01
CA LEU A 62 16.58 20.05 0.69
C LEU A 62 17.90 19.41 1.12
N VAL A 63 17.94 19.07 2.41
CA VAL A 63 18.98 18.28 3.09
C VAL A 63 18.30 17.22 3.95
N ASP A 64 18.90 16.03 4.07
CA ASP A 64 18.45 14.91 4.90
C ASP A 64 16.96 14.52 4.71
N ALA A 65 16.50 14.54 3.46
CA ALA A 65 15.11 14.29 3.09
C ALA A 65 14.92 13.03 2.22
N TRP A 66 13.72 12.45 2.30
CA TRP A 66 13.29 11.37 1.40
C TRP A 66 12.32 11.92 0.35
N ILE A 67 12.52 11.57 -0.91
CA ILE A 67 11.78 12.13 -2.05
C ILE A 67 11.26 10.98 -2.91
N ILE A 68 9.97 10.97 -3.23
CA ILE A 68 9.31 9.88 -3.97
C ILE A 68 8.48 10.48 -5.10
N LYS A 69 8.93 10.33 -6.35
CA LYS A 69 8.11 10.66 -7.52
C LYS A 69 7.54 9.38 -8.14
N ASP A 70 6.22 9.23 -8.16
CA ASP A 70 5.56 8.30 -9.08
C ASP A 70 5.40 8.92 -10.46
N GLU A 71 5.47 8.09 -11.49
CA GLU A 71 5.36 8.46 -12.91
C GLU A 71 6.22 9.67 -13.31
N ALA A 72 7.45 9.73 -12.80
CA ALA A 72 8.32 10.92 -12.85
C ALA A 72 8.72 11.43 -14.27
N TRP A 73 8.27 10.75 -15.32
CA TRP A 73 8.56 11.02 -16.73
C TRP A 73 7.30 10.79 -17.60
N SER A 74 6.10 11.02 -17.07
CA SER A 74 4.87 11.04 -17.90
C SER A 74 4.90 12.15 -18.96
N ASP A 75 5.58 13.25 -18.63
CA ASP A 75 5.53 14.51 -19.36
C ASP A 75 6.85 14.84 -20.09
N ILE A 76 7.90 14.03 -19.88
CA ILE A 76 9.24 14.20 -20.47
C ILE A 76 9.58 12.92 -21.21
N ASP A 77 9.66 13.01 -22.55
CA ASP A 77 9.96 11.85 -23.36
C ASP A 77 11.38 11.34 -23.10
N SER A 78 11.59 10.02 -23.10
CA SER A 78 12.85 9.42 -22.63
C SER A 78 14.07 9.73 -23.51
N THR A 79 13.82 10.32 -24.68
CA THR A 79 14.77 10.85 -25.65
C THR A 79 15.11 12.33 -25.46
N ASP A 80 14.26 13.13 -24.81
CA ASP A 80 14.41 14.59 -24.73
C ASP A 80 15.30 15.03 -23.56
N TRP A 81 16.60 14.84 -23.78
CA TRP A 81 17.66 15.37 -22.94
C TRP A 81 17.68 16.90 -22.83
N LYS A 82 17.00 17.60 -23.75
CA LYS A 82 17.03 19.07 -23.88
C LYS A 82 16.36 19.80 -22.72
N GLU A 83 15.43 19.15 -22.03
CA GLU A 83 14.65 19.77 -20.95
C GLU A 83 15.31 19.62 -19.57
N PHE A 84 16.41 18.86 -19.47
CA PHE A 84 17.07 18.62 -18.20
C PHE A 84 17.94 19.82 -17.79
N THR A 85 17.43 20.65 -16.88
CA THR A 85 18.10 21.90 -16.51
C THR A 85 19.45 21.66 -15.82
N LYS A 86 20.30 22.69 -15.80
CA LYS A 86 21.56 22.65 -15.03
C LYS A 86 21.30 22.46 -13.52
N ALA A 87 20.18 22.99 -13.01
CA ALA A 87 19.75 22.83 -11.62
C ALA A 87 19.37 21.36 -11.32
N ASP A 88 18.62 20.70 -12.21
CA ASP A 88 18.29 19.28 -12.08
C ASP A 88 19.55 18.40 -12.04
N ASN A 89 20.47 18.63 -12.98
CA ASN A 89 21.76 17.94 -12.99
C ASN A 89 22.55 18.12 -11.70
N SER A 90 22.56 19.33 -11.14
CA SER A 90 23.21 19.63 -9.86
C SER A 90 22.53 18.86 -8.72
N PHE A 91 21.20 19.01 -8.58
CA PHE A 91 20.38 18.39 -7.55
C PHE A 91 20.57 16.86 -7.48
N PHE A 92 20.44 16.15 -8.61
CA PHE A 92 20.59 14.69 -8.59
C PHE A 92 22.04 14.24 -8.31
N ARG A 93 23.06 14.98 -8.80
CA ARG A 93 24.47 14.67 -8.52
C ARG A 93 24.85 14.91 -7.05
N LEU A 94 24.36 15.99 -6.44
CA LEU A 94 24.63 16.36 -5.05
C LEU A 94 23.77 15.57 -4.04
N SER A 95 22.80 14.77 -4.50
CA SER A 95 21.88 14.00 -3.65
C SER A 95 22.56 13.22 -2.50
N ARG A 96 23.73 12.62 -2.72
CA ARG A 96 24.47 11.92 -1.65
C ARG A 96 25.11 12.85 -0.62
N GLN A 97 25.59 14.02 -1.05
CA GLN A 97 26.22 15.01 -0.17
C GLN A 97 25.17 15.68 0.73
N ASN A 98 23.97 15.93 0.18
CA ASN A 98 22.85 16.50 0.90
C ASN A 98 22.02 15.45 1.68
N GLY A 99 22.51 14.22 1.87
CA GLY A 99 21.81 13.16 2.62
C GLY A 99 20.49 12.66 2.00
N LEU A 100 20.18 13.02 0.75
CA LEU A 100 18.89 12.78 0.12
C LEU A 100 18.72 11.32 -0.31
N VAL A 101 17.55 10.74 -0.04
CA VAL A 101 17.13 9.44 -0.59
C VAL A 101 16.03 9.68 -1.61
N ILE A 102 16.34 9.50 -2.90
CA ILE A 102 15.42 9.79 -4.00
C ILE A 102 14.94 8.48 -4.62
N ILE A 103 13.64 8.22 -4.54
CA ILE A 103 12.98 7.06 -5.14
C ILE A 103 12.19 7.55 -6.36
N ILE A 104 12.63 7.13 -7.55
CA ILE A 104 12.02 7.49 -8.82
C ILE A 104 11.29 6.25 -9.34
N ILE A 105 9.97 6.32 -9.44
CA ILE A 105 9.16 5.26 -10.04
C ILE A 105 8.87 5.64 -11.50
N SER A 106 9.07 4.68 -12.41
CA SER A 106 8.71 4.82 -13.82
C SER A 106 8.09 3.53 -14.36
N GLN A 107 7.32 3.62 -15.44
CA GLN A 107 6.91 2.45 -16.22
C GLN A 107 8.01 2.04 -17.21
N THR A 108 8.64 3.02 -17.85
CA THR A 108 9.65 2.92 -18.91
C THR A 108 11.07 3.16 -18.36
N GLY A 109 12.07 3.16 -19.24
CA GLY A 109 13.44 3.47 -18.87
C GLY A 109 13.63 4.96 -18.53
N VAL A 110 13.99 5.25 -17.28
CA VAL A 110 14.35 6.58 -16.73
C VAL A 110 15.31 7.38 -17.64
N VAL A 111 15.34 8.71 -17.62
CA VAL A 111 16.29 9.53 -18.42
C VAL A 111 17.76 9.11 -18.18
N LYS A 112 18.59 9.06 -19.25
CA LYS A 112 19.93 8.45 -19.19
C LYS A 112 20.84 9.07 -18.12
N THR A 113 20.86 10.39 -17.96
CA THR A 113 21.68 11.04 -16.90
C THR A 113 21.35 10.50 -15.52
N VAL A 114 20.05 10.35 -15.22
CA VAL A 114 19.58 9.78 -13.96
C VAL A 114 19.93 8.29 -13.87
N ARG A 115 19.95 7.54 -14.99
CA ARG A 115 20.45 6.15 -14.99
C ARG A 115 21.94 6.08 -14.61
N GLU A 116 22.77 6.99 -15.11
CA GLU A 116 24.22 6.99 -14.87
C GLU A 116 24.60 7.29 -13.42
N ILE A 117 23.81 8.15 -12.74
CA ILE A 117 24.03 8.56 -11.33
C ILE A 117 23.20 7.77 -10.31
N SER A 118 22.39 6.79 -10.75
CA SER A 118 21.58 5.95 -9.87
C SER A 118 22.43 4.98 -9.04
N ASN A 119 22.07 4.80 -7.78
CA ASN A 119 22.70 3.80 -6.90
C ASN A 119 22.26 2.37 -7.28
N MET A 120 20.98 2.19 -7.62
CA MET A 120 20.38 0.88 -7.85
C MET A 120 19.06 0.98 -8.62
N PHE A 121 18.80 0.00 -9.48
CA PHE A 121 17.52 -0.20 -10.16
C PHE A 121 16.76 -1.37 -9.53
N VAL A 122 15.45 -1.20 -9.39
CA VAL A 122 14.54 -2.17 -8.79
C VAL A 122 13.45 -2.53 -9.80
N GLU A 123 13.58 -3.69 -10.42
CA GLU A 123 12.58 -4.23 -11.32
C GLU A 123 11.49 -4.94 -10.51
N CYS A 124 10.28 -4.39 -10.55
CA CYS A 124 9.12 -4.92 -9.85
C CYS A 124 8.26 -5.82 -10.76
N HIS A 125 7.82 -6.93 -10.19
CA HIS A 125 6.83 -7.86 -10.76
C HIS A 125 5.79 -8.18 -9.70
N CYS A 126 4.52 -8.24 -10.07
CA CYS A 126 3.43 -8.68 -9.20
C CYS A 126 2.69 -9.85 -9.83
N TRP A 127 2.48 -10.91 -9.05
CA TRP A 127 1.54 -11.97 -9.37
C TRP A 127 0.19 -11.66 -8.74
N HIS A 128 -0.85 -11.69 -9.57
CA HIS A 128 -2.22 -11.31 -9.22
C HIS A 128 -3.14 -12.54 -9.23
N PHE A 129 -4.20 -12.50 -8.42
CA PHE A 129 -5.33 -13.40 -8.50
C PHE A 129 -6.58 -12.57 -8.77
N GLY A 130 -7.08 -12.64 -10.00
CA GLY A 130 -8.01 -11.64 -10.53
C GLY A 130 -7.42 -10.24 -10.40
N LYS A 131 -8.16 -9.33 -9.75
CA LYS A 131 -7.73 -7.94 -9.50
C LYS A 131 -6.84 -7.77 -8.25
N PHE A 132 -6.60 -8.82 -7.46
CA PHE A 132 -5.91 -8.72 -6.18
C PHE A 132 -4.41 -9.05 -6.31
N PRO A 133 -3.49 -8.16 -5.88
CA PRO A 133 -2.06 -8.47 -5.82
C PRO A 133 -1.80 -9.50 -4.71
N LEU A 134 -1.15 -10.62 -5.03
CA LEU A 134 -0.79 -11.65 -4.06
C LEU A 134 0.68 -11.61 -3.66
N ARG A 135 1.58 -11.58 -4.65
CA ARG A 135 3.01 -11.82 -4.44
C ARG A 135 3.86 -10.92 -5.32
N PHE A 136 4.72 -10.14 -4.70
CA PHE A 136 5.71 -9.32 -5.37
C PHE A 136 7.04 -10.08 -5.50
N ARG A 137 7.68 -9.93 -6.66
CA ARG A 137 9.06 -10.31 -6.95
C ARG A 137 9.78 -9.05 -7.36
N ARG A 138 10.79 -8.64 -6.59
CA ARG A 138 11.65 -7.49 -6.87
C ARG A 138 13.05 -7.99 -7.21
N ARG A 139 13.62 -7.54 -8.33
CA ARG A 139 14.99 -7.84 -8.75
C ARG A 139 15.83 -6.58 -8.71
N PHE A 140 17.08 -6.70 -8.29
CA PHE A 140 17.94 -5.56 -7.99
C PHE A 140 19.20 -5.64 -8.85
N ARG A 141 19.62 -4.52 -9.42
CA ARG A 141 20.83 -4.38 -10.26
C ARG A 141 21.46 -3.00 -10.04
N ARG A 142 22.79 -2.87 -10.14
CA ARG A 142 23.47 -1.58 -9.95
C ARG A 142 23.32 -0.68 -11.16
N LYS A 143 23.64 -1.16 -12.37
CA LYS A 143 23.47 -0.39 -13.61
C LYS A 143 22.20 -0.83 -14.35
N TYR A 144 21.65 0.08 -15.15
CA TYR A 144 20.50 -0.19 -16.00
C TYR A 144 20.80 -1.18 -17.14
N GLU A 145 22.05 -1.22 -17.58
CA GLU A 145 22.52 -2.04 -18.71
C GLU A 145 22.96 -3.45 -18.27
N ASP A 146 23.09 -3.69 -16.95
CA ASP A 146 23.49 -4.99 -16.41
C ASP A 146 22.42 -6.05 -16.73
N LYS A 147 22.83 -7.07 -17.50
CA LYS A 147 22.00 -8.27 -17.78
C LYS A 147 21.83 -9.18 -16.55
N LYS A 148 22.68 -9.02 -15.52
CA LYS A 148 22.66 -9.82 -14.29
C LYS A 148 22.05 -9.02 -13.14
N TYR A 149 21.22 -9.67 -12.34
CA TYR A 149 20.70 -9.12 -11.09
C TYR A 149 21.65 -9.48 -9.95
N GLU A 150 21.91 -8.54 -9.05
CA GLU A 150 22.72 -8.78 -7.84
C GLU A 150 21.96 -9.69 -6.86
N PHE A 151 20.68 -9.42 -6.66
CA PHE A 151 19.81 -10.22 -5.79
C PHE A 151 18.34 -10.08 -6.18
N GLN A 152 17.50 -10.96 -5.62
CA GLN A 152 16.07 -10.96 -5.82
C GLN A 152 15.35 -11.16 -4.49
N LYS A 153 14.37 -10.30 -4.18
CA LYS A 153 13.50 -10.44 -3.00
C LYS A 153 12.08 -10.81 -3.43
N LYS A 154 11.49 -11.79 -2.76
CA LYS A 154 10.06 -12.12 -2.89
C LYS A 154 9.34 -11.70 -1.60
N SER A 155 8.09 -11.23 -1.71
CA SER A 155 7.26 -10.87 -0.56
C SER A 155 5.78 -10.99 -0.92
N PHE A 156 4.93 -11.33 0.05
CA PHE A 156 3.48 -11.26 -0.14
C PHE A 156 2.98 -9.82 -0.08
N PHE A 157 1.75 -9.59 -0.54
CA PHE A 157 1.08 -8.31 -0.39
C PHE A 157 0.89 -7.96 1.09
N ASN A 158 1.23 -6.72 1.45
CA ASN A 158 1.05 -6.20 2.80
C ASN A 158 -0.08 -5.15 2.79
N PRO A 159 -1.25 -5.44 3.40
CA PRO A 159 -2.37 -4.50 3.45
C PRO A 159 -2.04 -3.16 4.10
N LYS A 160 -1.13 -3.10 5.09
CA LYS A 160 -0.69 -1.82 5.69
C LYS A 160 0.00 -0.92 4.67
N VAL A 161 0.86 -1.52 3.83
CA VAL A 161 1.57 -0.78 2.77
C VAL A 161 0.57 -0.31 1.72
N GLY A 162 -0.35 -1.18 1.29
CA GLY A 162 -1.43 -0.81 0.34
C GLY A 162 -2.30 0.35 0.83
N ALA A 163 -2.71 0.32 2.10
CA ALA A 163 -3.55 1.35 2.70
C ALA A 163 -2.84 2.72 2.84
N ALA A 164 -1.51 2.73 2.94
CA ALA A 164 -0.74 3.95 3.18
C ALA A 164 -0.67 4.91 1.98
N TYR A 165 -0.69 4.40 0.74
CA TYR A 165 -0.71 5.23 -0.48
C TYR A 165 -2.04 5.13 -1.25
N ASN A 166 -2.72 3.99 -1.18
CA ASN A 166 -4.01 3.81 -1.82
C ASN A 166 -5.15 3.90 -0.80
N HIS A 167 -5.30 5.10 -0.23
CA HIS A 167 -6.29 5.41 0.80
C HIS A 167 -7.74 5.20 0.32
N ARG A 168 -8.00 5.17 -0.99
CA ARG A 168 -9.32 4.87 -1.59
C ARG A 168 -9.55 3.39 -1.90
N ALA A 169 -8.57 2.62 -2.40
CA ALA A 169 -8.79 1.21 -2.76
C ALA A 169 -9.13 0.28 -1.58
N PHE A 170 -8.88 0.72 -0.33
CA PHE A 170 -9.27 0.00 0.88
C PHE A 170 -10.31 0.76 1.73
N ARG A 171 -10.96 1.82 1.21
CA ARG A 171 -12.07 2.51 1.88
C ARG A 171 -13.27 2.75 0.94
N ILE A 172 -14.36 2.05 1.27
CA ILE A 172 -15.77 2.43 1.11
C ILE A 172 -16.38 2.32 -0.31
N LYS A 173 -17.37 1.43 -0.43
CA LYS A 173 -18.26 1.29 -1.59
C LYS A 173 -19.41 2.32 -1.55
N ARG A 174 -19.12 3.61 -1.74
CA ARG A 174 -20.15 4.62 -2.01
C ARG A 174 -19.68 5.56 -3.12
N PRO A 175 -20.54 5.93 -4.10
CA PRO A 175 -20.19 6.93 -5.09
C PRO A 175 -20.06 8.29 -4.41
N VAL A 176 -19.00 9.02 -4.73
CA VAL A 176 -18.82 10.42 -4.33
C VAL A 176 -18.79 11.25 -5.61
N ASN A 177 -19.63 12.29 -5.66
CA ASN A 177 -19.76 13.17 -6.81
C ASN A 177 -18.48 14.02 -6.97
N PRO A 178 -17.77 14.01 -8.12
CA PRO A 178 -16.41 14.57 -8.23
C PRO A 178 -16.30 16.11 -8.21
N MET A 179 -17.40 16.85 -8.01
CA MET A 179 -17.47 18.32 -8.16
C MET A 179 -17.10 19.12 -6.89
N THR A 180 -16.29 18.58 -5.97
CA THR A 180 -15.96 19.21 -4.67
C THR A 180 -14.49 19.01 -4.23
N PHE A 181 -13.53 19.52 -5.02
CA PHE A 181 -12.08 19.50 -4.73
C PHE A 181 -11.32 20.66 -5.39
N GLU A 182 -10.07 20.97 -4.96
CA GLU A 182 -8.95 21.32 -5.88
C GLU A 182 -7.55 20.84 -5.39
N PRO A 183 -6.73 21.55 -4.56
CA PRO A 183 -5.25 21.33 -4.49
C PRO A 183 -4.58 20.29 -3.54
N TRP A 184 -5.19 19.54 -2.61
CA TRP A 184 -6.54 18.96 -2.66
C TRP A 184 -7.46 19.47 -1.53
N GLU A 185 -7.92 20.74 -1.62
CA GLU A 185 -9.01 21.32 -0.80
C GLU A 185 -10.12 20.28 -0.63
N GLY A 186 -10.48 20.05 0.63
CA GLY A 186 -11.00 18.75 1.03
C GLY A 186 -10.21 18.19 2.21
N SER A 187 -10.29 18.87 3.34
CA SER A 187 -10.07 18.28 4.65
C SER A 187 -11.07 17.12 4.85
N LEU A 188 -10.70 15.89 4.47
CA LEU A 188 -11.63 14.75 4.48
C LEU A 188 -10.94 13.41 4.80
N PRO A 189 -11.64 12.46 5.45
CA PRO A 189 -12.70 12.61 6.45
C PRO A 189 -12.16 12.32 7.86
N GLU A 190 -13.00 12.48 8.89
CA GLU A 190 -12.66 12.11 10.26
C GLU A 190 -12.13 10.67 10.36
N TYR A 191 -11.13 10.48 11.21
CA TYR A 191 -10.62 9.16 11.51
C TYR A 191 -11.69 8.37 12.28
N PHE A 192 -12.08 7.21 11.75
CA PHE A 192 -12.74 6.19 12.55
C PHE A 192 -11.91 5.96 13.82
N SER A 193 -12.53 6.25 14.96
CA SER A 193 -11.87 6.19 16.26
C SER A 193 -11.36 4.78 16.54
N PHE A 194 -10.35 4.66 17.40
CA PHE A 194 -9.81 3.37 17.83
C PHE A 194 -10.93 2.46 18.41
N ASN A 195 -11.97 3.07 18.99
CA ASN A 195 -13.14 2.39 19.55
C ASN A 195 -13.93 1.58 18.51
N ASP A 196 -13.93 1.93 17.23
CA ASP A 196 -14.72 1.20 16.23
C ASP A 196 -14.01 -0.07 15.74
N LYS A 197 -12.67 -0.05 15.69
CA LYS A 197 -11.87 -1.28 15.57
C LYS A 197 -12.00 -2.16 16.81
N LEU A 198 -12.10 -1.56 18.01
CA LEU A 198 -12.33 -2.29 19.25
C LEU A 198 -13.71 -2.95 19.26
N LYS A 199 -14.78 -2.20 18.98
CA LYS A 199 -16.17 -2.68 18.86
C LYS A 199 -16.29 -3.81 17.84
N LEU A 200 -15.63 -3.71 16.68
CA LEU A 200 -15.67 -4.78 15.68
C LEU A 200 -15.00 -6.06 16.21
N LYS A 201 -13.85 -5.95 16.89
CA LYS A 201 -13.16 -7.09 17.50
C LYS A 201 -13.95 -7.70 18.66
N THR A 202 -14.48 -6.89 19.58
CA THR A 202 -15.27 -7.39 20.72
C THR A 202 -16.57 -8.04 20.26
N THR A 203 -17.25 -7.48 19.24
CA THR A 203 -18.47 -8.09 18.67
C THR A 203 -18.19 -9.44 18.01
N ILE A 204 -17.06 -9.60 17.32
CA ILE A 204 -16.64 -10.89 16.76
C ILE A 204 -16.31 -11.88 17.88
N LEU A 205 -15.57 -11.45 18.90
CA LEU A 205 -15.19 -12.30 20.04
C LEU A 205 -16.42 -12.76 20.83
N LEU A 206 -17.37 -11.87 21.14
CA LEU A 206 -18.62 -12.17 21.84
C LEU A 206 -19.52 -13.13 21.05
N ARG A 207 -19.61 -12.97 19.72
CA ARG A 207 -20.33 -13.93 18.87
C ARG A 207 -19.67 -15.31 18.85
N TYR A 208 -18.34 -15.37 18.80
CA TYR A 208 -17.61 -16.64 18.89
C TYR A 208 -17.80 -17.30 20.26
N LEU A 209 -17.77 -16.52 21.35
CA LEU A 209 -18.04 -17.01 22.71
C LEU A 209 -19.47 -17.54 22.84
N TYR A 210 -20.47 -16.80 22.34
CA TYR A 210 -21.88 -17.22 22.35
C TYR A 210 -22.12 -18.50 21.55
N ILE A 211 -21.50 -18.65 20.37
CA ILE A 211 -21.61 -19.89 19.57
C ILE A 211 -21.02 -21.08 20.33
N ASN A 212 -19.87 -20.92 20.97
CA ASN A 212 -19.24 -22.00 21.75
C ASN A 212 -20.02 -22.32 23.04
N LEU A 213 -20.54 -21.31 23.75
CA LEU A 213 -21.40 -21.49 24.92
C LEU A 213 -22.72 -22.20 24.56
N LYS A 214 -23.34 -21.82 23.42
CA LYS A 214 -24.51 -22.51 22.91
C LYS A 214 -24.18 -23.96 22.51
N TRP A 215 -23.06 -24.20 21.83
CA TRP A 215 -22.57 -25.56 21.55
C TRP A 215 -22.37 -26.38 22.82
N TYR A 216 -21.77 -25.80 23.86
CA TYR A 216 -21.56 -26.48 25.14
C TYR A 216 -22.89 -26.80 25.85
N TYR A 217 -23.81 -25.84 25.88
CA TYR A 217 -25.16 -26.01 26.44
C TYR A 217 -25.95 -27.07 25.68
N ASP A 218 -26.02 -26.99 24.35
CA ASP A 218 -26.69 -27.96 23.50
C ASP A 218 -26.05 -29.36 23.67
N PHE A 219 -24.72 -29.47 23.76
CA PHE A 219 -24.04 -30.76 23.95
C PHE A 219 -24.28 -31.38 25.34
N TYR A 220 -24.38 -30.57 26.40
CA TYR A 220 -24.68 -31.06 27.75
C TYR A 220 -26.16 -31.36 27.98
N THR A 221 -27.08 -30.56 27.44
CA THR A 221 -28.53 -30.81 27.54
C THR A 221 -28.99 -31.97 26.67
N PHE A 222 -28.43 -32.13 25.45
CA PHE A 222 -28.75 -33.25 24.56
C PHE A 222 -27.91 -34.52 24.81
N LYS A 223 -27.14 -34.59 25.90
CA LYS A 223 -26.34 -35.76 26.30
C LYS A 223 -27.18 -37.06 26.48
N HIS A 224 -28.50 -36.94 26.59
CA HIS A 224 -29.44 -38.06 26.64
C HIS A 224 -29.89 -38.62 25.27
N ILE A 225 -29.68 -37.92 24.15
CA ILE A 225 -30.05 -38.43 22.82
C ILE A 225 -28.91 -39.25 22.23
N ARG A 226 -28.86 -40.54 22.60
CA ARG A 226 -28.03 -41.53 21.92
C ARG A 226 -28.43 -41.62 20.43
N ARG A 227 -27.43 -41.55 19.55
CA ARG A 227 -27.51 -41.59 18.07
C ARG A 227 -27.94 -40.28 17.39
N LEU A 228 -27.09 -39.26 17.46
CA LEU A 228 -26.97 -38.30 16.34
C LEU A 228 -26.42 -39.04 15.12
N THR A 229 -27.13 -39.01 14.00
CA THR A 229 -26.68 -39.60 12.74
C THR A 229 -25.74 -38.64 12.01
N LYS A 230 -24.98 -39.14 11.02
CA LYS A 230 -24.13 -38.28 10.16
C LYS A 230 -24.94 -37.19 9.44
N ILE A 231 -26.23 -37.45 9.18
CA ILE A 231 -27.16 -36.52 8.54
C ILE A 231 -27.46 -35.34 9.47
N ASP A 232 -27.68 -35.57 10.76
CA ASP A 232 -27.93 -34.50 11.75
C ASP A 232 -26.73 -33.55 11.88
N ILE A 233 -25.51 -34.10 11.81
CA ILE A 233 -24.27 -33.32 11.85
C ILE A 233 -24.14 -32.50 10.56
N ALA A 234 -24.36 -33.10 9.39
CA ALA A 234 -24.33 -32.39 8.11
C ALA A 234 -25.39 -31.29 8.02
N TYR A 235 -26.62 -31.56 8.46
CA TYR A 235 -27.71 -30.58 8.53
C TYR A 235 -27.36 -29.41 9.45
N ARG A 236 -26.79 -29.67 10.63
CA ARG A 236 -26.35 -28.60 11.56
C ARG A 236 -25.19 -27.77 10.99
N PHE A 237 -24.23 -28.37 10.29
CA PHE A 237 -23.20 -27.61 9.56
C PHE A 237 -23.79 -26.77 8.41
N PHE A 238 -24.77 -27.31 7.68
CA PHE A 238 -25.48 -26.59 6.63
C PHE A 238 -26.26 -25.40 7.20
N CYS A 239 -27.02 -25.58 8.28
CA CYS A 239 -27.68 -24.47 8.99
C CYS A 239 -26.68 -23.41 9.50
N LEU A 240 -25.51 -23.82 10.00
CA LEU A 240 -24.46 -22.89 10.40
C LEU A 240 -23.97 -22.06 9.20
N PHE A 241 -23.67 -22.73 8.07
CA PHE A 241 -23.22 -22.09 6.83
C PHE A 241 -24.28 -21.14 6.26
N CYS A 242 -25.55 -21.53 6.24
CA CYS A 242 -26.68 -20.69 5.86
C CYS A 242 -26.84 -19.48 6.79
N SER A 243 -26.72 -19.65 8.12
CA SER A 243 -26.85 -18.53 9.06
C SER A 243 -25.73 -17.48 8.90
N VAL A 244 -24.50 -17.92 8.60
CA VAL A 244 -23.37 -17.04 8.27
C VAL A 244 -23.61 -16.35 6.92
N SER A 245 -24.09 -17.09 5.92
CA SER A 245 -24.37 -16.57 4.57
C SER A 245 -25.51 -15.54 4.56
N VAL A 246 -26.62 -15.81 5.26
CA VAL A 246 -27.74 -14.89 5.44
C VAL A 246 -27.33 -13.65 6.24
N SER A 247 -26.45 -13.81 7.24
CA SER A 247 -25.85 -12.66 7.96
C SER A 247 -24.92 -11.81 7.09
N TYR A 248 -24.35 -12.40 6.04
CA TYR A 248 -23.53 -11.69 5.04
C TYR A 248 -24.42 -10.97 4.01
N LEU A 249 -25.51 -11.61 3.60
CA LEU A 249 -26.49 -11.09 2.64
C LEU A 249 -27.40 -10.00 3.22
N SER A 250 -27.84 -10.09 4.48
CA SER A 250 -28.66 -9.03 5.10
C SER A 250 -27.88 -7.72 5.25
N LYS A 251 -26.57 -7.81 5.50
CA LYS A 251 -25.63 -6.67 5.47
C LYS A 251 -25.33 -6.14 4.06
N ALA A 252 -25.65 -6.90 3.01
CA ALA A 252 -25.56 -6.45 1.62
C ALA A 252 -26.90 -5.84 1.14
N GLY A 253 -28.04 -6.36 1.61
CA GLY A 253 -29.39 -5.88 1.26
C GLY A 253 -29.80 -4.60 1.98
N GLY A 254 -29.37 -4.38 3.23
CA GLY A 254 -29.60 -3.14 3.99
C GLY A 254 -28.81 -1.90 3.49
N LEU A 255 -28.50 -1.86 2.20
CA LEU A 255 -27.81 -0.78 1.48
C LEU A 255 -28.56 -0.37 0.19
N LEU A 256 -29.79 -0.87 0.01
CA LEU A 256 -30.72 -0.51 -1.08
C LEU A 256 -32.04 0.11 -0.55
N GLY A 257 -32.01 0.65 0.68
CA GLY A 257 -33.02 1.52 1.27
C GLY A 257 -32.34 2.76 1.83
#